data_AF-A0A1S3NA27-F1
#
_entry.id   AF-A0A1S3NA27-F1
#
_cell.length_a   1.000
_cell.length_b   1.000
_cell.length_c   1.000
_cell.angle_alpha   90.00
_cell.angle_beta   90.00
_cell.angle_gamma   90.00
#
_symmetry.space_group_name_H-M   'P 1'
#
loop_
_entity.id
_entity.type
_entity.pdbx_description
1 polymer ?
#
loop_
_entity_poly.entity_id
_entity_poly.type
_entity_poly.pdbx_seq_one_letter_code
_entity_poly.pdbx_strand_id
1 'polypeptide(L)'
;MSGNIVISGSTDRTLKVWDAENGECIHTLYGHTSTVRCIHLHDKQVVSGSRDATLRLWDVDSGECLHVLTGHVAAVRCVQYDGRRVVSGGYDFMVKVWDPETETCLHTLQGHTNRVYSLQFDGAYVVSGSLDTSIRVWDVVTGGCVHTLTGHQSLTSGMELKNNILVSGNADSTVRVWDIRTGQCLHTLQGTVSPL
;
A
#
# COMPACT_ATOMS: atom_id res chain seq x y z
N MET A 1 -1.88 11.45 8.30
CA MET A 1 -2.23 12.78 8.85
C MET A 1 -1.75 13.82 7.86
N SER A 2 -2.53 14.87 7.62
CA SER A 2 -2.13 16.03 6.82
C SER A 2 -2.53 17.28 7.56
N GLY A 3 -1.56 18.14 7.90
CA GLY A 3 -1.78 19.24 8.84
C GLY A 3 -2.39 18.73 10.15
N ASN A 4 -3.53 19.28 10.53
CA ASN A 4 -4.28 18.91 11.74
C ASN A 4 -5.28 17.75 11.54
N ILE A 5 -5.39 17.21 10.33
CA ILE A 5 -6.38 16.17 10.01
C ILE A 5 -5.80 14.77 10.17
N VAL A 6 -6.43 13.97 11.02
CA VAL A 6 -6.16 12.53 11.18
C VAL A 6 -7.28 11.73 10.53
N ILE A 7 -6.92 10.62 9.90
CA ILE A 7 -7.89 9.67 9.32
C ILE A 7 -7.61 8.30 9.90
N SER A 8 -8.67 7.62 10.34
CA SER A 8 -8.61 6.25 10.85
C SER A 8 -9.56 5.34 10.08
N GLY A 9 -9.11 4.14 9.71
CA GLY A 9 -9.98 3.05 9.24
C GLY A 9 -10.20 2.01 10.33
N SER A 10 -11.39 1.43 10.40
CA SER A 10 -11.81 0.56 11.51
C SER A 10 -12.38 -0.79 11.07
N THR A 11 -12.38 -1.74 12.01
CA THR A 11 -13.07 -3.03 11.87
C THR A 11 -14.59 -2.89 11.84
N ASP A 12 -15.14 -1.77 12.31
CA ASP A 12 -16.57 -1.41 12.21
C ASP A 12 -17.02 -1.01 10.79
N ARG A 13 -16.11 -1.13 9.80
CA ARG A 13 -16.33 -0.88 8.38
C ARG A 13 -16.38 0.60 7.99
N THR A 14 -16.12 1.50 8.93
CA THR A 14 -16.09 2.94 8.65
C THR A 14 -14.65 3.47 8.60
N LEU A 15 -14.52 4.64 7.99
CA LEU A 15 -13.41 5.55 8.28
C LEU A 15 -13.93 6.73 9.09
N LYS A 16 -13.04 7.38 9.83
CA LYS A 16 -13.33 8.63 10.53
C LYS A 16 -12.27 9.66 10.23
N VAL A 17 -12.72 10.91 10.05
CA VAL A 17 -11.89 12.09 9.89
C VAL A 17 -11.97 12.88 11.20
N TRP A 18 -10.81 13.25 11.72
CA TRP A 18 -10.66 13.88 13.02
C TRP A 18 -9.86 15.17 12.91
N ASP A 19 -10.24 16.15 13.71
CA ASP A 19 -9.38 17.28 14.06
C ASP A 19 -8.47 16.85 15.22
N ALA A 20 -7.15 16.95 15.04
CA ALA A 20 -6.18 16.52 16.04
C ALA A 20 -5.86 17.58 17.11
N GLU A 21 -6.27 18.83 16.91
CA GLU A 21 -6.07 19.93 17.85
C GLU A 21 -7.11 19.84 18.97
N ASN A 22 -8.37 19.58 18.62
CA ASN A 22 -9.47 19.50 19.58
C ASN A 22 -9.98 18.06 19.83
N GLY A 23 -9.61 17.09 19.00
CA GLY A 23 -10.00 15.68 19.12
C GLY A 23 -11.42 15.36 18.61
N GLU A 24 -12.06 16.29 17.90
CA GLU A 24 -13.43 16.09 17.39
C GLU A 24 -13.45 15.22 16.13
N CYS A 25 -14.47 14.35 16.03
CA CYS A 25 -14.75 13.60 14.82
C CYS A 25 -15.54 14.50 13.86
N ILE A 26 -14.89 14.96 12.79
CA ILE A 26 -15.49 15.81 11.76
C ILE A 26 -16.47 14.99 10.90
N HIS A 27 -16.01 13.85 10.39
CA HIS A 27 -16.79 12.99 9.50
C HIS A 27 -16.71 11.51 9.89
N THR A 28 -17.80 10.78 9.68
CA THR A 28 -17.78 9.31 9.62
C THR A 28 -18.11 8.88 8.20
N LEU A 29 -17.16 8.23 7.55
CA LEU A 29 -17.26 7.82 6.15
C LEU A 29 -17.84 6.40 6.08
N TYR A 30 -19.08 6.30 5.57
CA TYR A 30 -19.81 5.04 5.42
C TYR A 30 -19.73 4.55 3.97
N GLY A 31 -19.66 3.23 3.77
CA GLY A 31 -19.79 2.62 2.44
C GLY A 31 -19.10 1.27 2.29
N HIS A 32 -18.01 1.03 3.00
CA HIS A 32 -17.42 -0.31 3.05
C HIS A 32 -18.37 -1.30 3.74
N THR A 33 -18.43 -2.52 3.22
CA THR A 33 -19.31 -3.59 3.74
C THR A 33 -18.55 -4.57 4.63
N SER A 34 -17.25 -4.36 4.81
CA SER A 34 -16.37 -5.12 5.69
C SER A 34 -15.25 -4.24 6.25
N THR A 35 -14.37 -4.83 7.06
CA THR A 35 -13.26 -4.13 7.74
C THR A 35 -12.40 -3.31 6.78
N VAL A 36 -12.16 -2.05 7.11
CA VAL A 36 -11.16 -1.20 6.44
C VAL A 36 -9.78 -1.64 6.91
N ARG A 37 -8.90 -2.00 5.97
CA ARG A 37 -7.62 -2.67 6.28
C ARG A 37 -6.38 -1.85 5.97
N CYS A 38 -6.50 -0.91 5.04
CA CYS A 38 -5.45 0.05 4.69
C CYS A 38 -6.06 1.37 4.26
N ILE A 39 -5.31 2.45 4.46
CA ILE A 39 -5.66 3.79 4.03
C ILE A 39 -4.39 4.49 3.51
N HIS A 40 -4.54 5.42 2.57
CA HIS A 40 -3.49 6.35 2.19
C HIS A 40 -4.10 7.75 1.96
N LEU A 41 -3.50 8.77 2.58
CA LEU A 41 -3.93 10.17 2.47
C LEU A 41 -2.98 10.89 1.52
N HIS A 42 -3.54 11.55 0.51
CA HIS A 42 -2.83 12.44 -0.40
C HIS A 42 -3.60 13.76 -0.44
N ASP A 43 -2.97 14.84 0.01
CA ASP A 43 -3.61 16.14 0.21
C ASP A 43 -4.93 16.06 1.00
N LYS A 44 -6.06 16.31 0.33
CA LYS A 44 -7.42 16.31 0.88
C LYS A 44 -8.24 15.10 0.44
N GLN A 45 -7.59 14.07 -0.07
CA GLN A 45 -8.25 12.85 -0.49
C GLN A 45 -7.64 11.64 0.23
N VAL A 46 -8.51 10.72 0.64
CA VAL A 46 -8.08 9.44 1.20
C VAL A 46 -8.53 8.31 0.31
N VAL A 47 -7.66 7.33 0.09
CA VAL A 47 -8.03 6.04 -0.47
C VAL A 47 -8.07 5.02 0.64
N SER A 48 -9.12 4.23 0.70
CA SER A 48 -9.26 3.10 1.62
C SER A 48 -9.35 1.78 0.86
N GLY A 49 -8.79 0.71 1.44
CA GLY A 49 -8.94 -0.66 0.97
C GLY A 49 -9.55 -1.53 2.07
N SER A 50 -10.44 -2.45 1.69
CA SER A 50 -11.27 -3.21 2.64
C SER A 50 -11.25 -4.72 2.38
N ARG A 51 -11.69 -5.47 3.39
CA ARG A 51 -12.01 -6.90 3.30
C ARG A 51 -13.18 -7.21 2.37
N ASP A 52 -13.95 -6.20 1.95
CA ASP A 52 -15.00 -6.34 0.93
C ASP A 52 -14.46 -6.37 -0.51
N ALA A 53 -13.13 -6.42 -0.67
CA ALA A 53 -12.42 -6.45 -1.95
C ALA A 53 -12.54 -5.18 -2.80
N THR A 54 -13.03 -4.08 -2.23
CA THR A 54 -13.09 -2.78 -2.90
C THR A 54 -12.04 -1.81 -2.36
N LEU A 55 -11.67 -0.84 -3.21
CA LEU A 55 -11.11 0.41 -2.74
C LEU A 55 -12.13 1.54 -2.91
N ARG A 56 -12.01 2.59 -2.10
CA ARG A 56 -12.82 3.80 -2.21
C ARG A 56 -11.96 5.05 -2.09
N LEU A 57 -12.19 6.03 -2.95
CA LEU A 57 -11.61 7.38 -2.84
C LEU A 57 -12.64 8.29 -2.17
N TRP A 58 -12.21 9.07 -1.20
CA TRP A 58 -13.05 9.97 -0.43
C TRP A 58 -12.48 11.38 -0.43
N ASP A 59 -13.36 12.36 -0.46
CA ASP A 59 -13.00 13.74 -0.16
C ASP A 59 -13.01 13.96 1.36
N VAL A 60 -11.94 14.53 1.88
CA VAL A 60 -11.75 14.73 3.33
C VAL A 60 -12.57 15.90 3.85
N ASP A 61 -12.78 16.94 3.04
CA ASP A 61 -13.48 18.16 3.45
C ASP A 61 -15.00 17.93 3.49
N SER A 62 -15.56 17.28 2.47
CA SER A 62 -17.00 16.99 2.37
C SER A 62 -17.40 15.69 3.07
N GLY A 63 -16.46 14.74 3.23
CA GLY A 63 -16.74 13.40 3.74
C GLY A 63 -17.45 12.48 2.73
N GLU A 64 -17.51 12.87 1.45
CA GLU A 64 -18.17 12.10 0.41
C GLU A 64 -17.28 11.00 -0.18
N CYS A 65 -17.89 9.88 -0.56
CA CYS A 65 -17.24 8.87 -1.38
C CYS A 65 -17.26 9.35 -2.84
N LEU A 66 -16.10 9.68 -3.39
CA LEU A 66 -15.97 10.13 -4.78
C LEU A 66 -16.05 8.95 -5.76
N HIS A 67 -15.31 7.88 -5.48
CA HIS A 67 -15.15 6.75 -6.41
C HIS A 67 -15.09 5.41 -5.69
N VAL A 68 -15.53 4.35 -6.38
CA VAL A 68 -15.45 2.96 -5.90
C VAL A 68 -14.69 2.10 -6.92
N LEU A 69 -13.51 1.61 -6.52
CA LEU A 69 -12.65 0.82 -7.40
C LEU A 69 -12.88 -0.67 -7.13
N THR A 70 -13.49 -1.34 -8.11
CA THR A 70 -13.82 -2.78 -8.05
C THR A 70 -12.90 -3.58 -8.96
N GLY A 71 -12.40 -4.72 -8.48
CA GLY A 71 -11.65 -5.66 -9.33
C GLY A 71 -10.65 -6.56 -8.60
N HIS A 72 -10.34 -6.30 -7.33
CA HIS A 72 -9.78 -7.34 -6.46
C HIS A 72 -10.85 -8.40 -6.18
N VAL A 73 -10.43 -9.65 -6.02
CA VAL A 73 -11.34 -10.79 -5.73
C VAL A 73 -11.21 -11.29 -4.28
N ALA A 74 -10.34 -10.66 -3.50
CA ALA A 74 -10.16 -10.89 -2.08
C ALA A 74 -9.80 -9.58 -1.38
N ALA A 75 -9.62 -9.64 -0.05
CA ALA A 75 -9.34 -8.46 0.77
C ALA A 75 -8.17 -7.62 0.25
N VAL A 76 -8.37 -6.31 0.16
CA VAL A 76 -7.31 -5.34 -0.13
C VAL A 76 -6.52 -5.10 1.14
N ARG A 77 -5.20 -5.27 1.08
CA ARG A 77 -4.33 -5.23 2.26
C ARG A 77 -3.44 -3.99 2.33
N CYS A 78 -3.04 -3.43 1.21
CA CYS A 78 -2.18 -2.26 1.14
C CYS A 78 -2.58 -1.37 -0.04
N VAL A 79 -2.36 -0.06 0.12
CA VAL A 79 -2.72 0.96 -0.87
C VAL A 79 -1.76 2.13 -0.80
N GLN A 80 -1.47 2.75 -1.95
CA GLN A 80 -0.75 4.02 -2.09
C GLN A 80 -1.46 4.88 -3.14
N TYR A 81 -1.34 6.19 -3.04
CA TYR A 81 -1.99 7.17 -3.94
C TYR A 81 -1.11 8.41 -4.11
N ASP A 82 -0.84 8.80 -5.35
CA ASP A 82 0.00 9.95 -5.72
C ASP A 82 -0.80 11.17 -6.23
N GLY A 83 -2.13 11.18 -6.02
CA GLY A 83 -3.02 12.20 -6.57
C GLY A 83 -3.52 11.90 -7.99
N ARG A 84 -2.92 10.94 -8.70
CA ARG A 84 -3.28 10.58 -10.09
C ARG A 84 -3.59 9.10 -10.29
N ARG A 85 -2.88 8.23 -9.58
CA ARG A 85 -2.92 6.77 -9.68
C ARG A 85 -3.01 6.17 -8.30
N VAL A 86 -3.99 5.29 -8.12
CA VAL A 86 -4.05 4.42 -6.94
C VAL A 86 -3.30 3.14 -7.28
N VAL A 87 -2.51 2.63 -6.34
CA VAL A 87 -1.94 1.28 -6.44
C VAL A 87 -2.31 0.47 -5.21
N SER A 88 -2.68 -0.78 -5.41
CA SER A 88 -3.22 -1.64 -4.35
C SER A 88 -2.72 -3.06 -4.43
N GLY A 89 -2.62 -3.71 -3.27
CA GLY A 89 -2.14 -5.09 -3.15
C GLY A 89 -3.08 -5.88 -2.26
N GLY A 90 -3.41 -7.11 -2.68
CA GLY A 90 -4.50 -7.89 -2.10
C GLY A 90 -4.12 -9.30 -1.68
N TYR A 91 -5.08 -9.94 -1.03
CA TYR A 91 -5.02 -11.37 -0.67
C TYR A 91 -5.32 -12.30 -1.85
N ASP A 92 -5.64 -11.73 -3.02
CA ASP A 92 -5.73 -12.42 -4.31
C ASP A 92 -4.37 -12.50 -5.03
N PHE A 93 -3.30 -12.10 -4.34
CA PHE A 93 -1.90 -12.14 -4.80
C PHE A 93 -1.59 -11.13 -5.90
N MET A 94 -2.55 -10.27 -6.22
CA MET A 94 -2.41 -9.27 -7.26
C MET A 94 -1.95 -7.94 -6.68
N VAL A 95 -1.18 -7.21 -7.49
CA VAL A 95 -1.04 -5.76 -7.37
C VAL A 95 -1.81 -5.13 -8.53
N LYS A 96 -2.52 -4.03 -8.29
CA LYS A 96 -3.31 -3.34 -9.31
C LYS A 96 -2.98 -1.85 -9.33
N VAL A 97 -3.00 -1.28 -10.53
CA VAL A 97 -2.85 0.16 -10.79
C VAL A 97 -4.17 0.66 -11.33
N TRP A 98 -4.66 1.76 -10.77
CA TRP A 98 -5.97 2.29 -11.08
C TRP A 98 -5.90 3.75 -11.50
N ASP A 99 -6.82 4.13 -12.37
CA ASP A 99 -7.23 5.51 -12.56
C ASP A 99 -8.53 5.71 -11.76
N PRO A 100 -8.50 6.47 -10.65
CA PRO A 100 -9.66 6.58 -9.78
C PRO A 100 -10.80 7.39 -10.41
N GLU A 101 -10.49 8.43 -11.20
CA GLU A 101 -11.48 9.32 -11.84
C GLU A 101 -12.37 8.58 -12.84
N THR A 102 -11.78 7.59 -13.53
CA THR A 102 -12.49 6.73 -14.49
C THR A 102 -12.93 5.40 -13.87
N GLU A 103 -12.57 5.13 -12.61
CA GLU A 103 -12.81 3.86 -11.91
C GLU A 103 -12.23 2.63 -12.63
N THR A 104 -11.19 2.83 -13.44
CA THR A 104 -10.61 1.77 -14.28
C THR A 104 -9.37 1.13 -13.65
N CYS A 105 -9.29 -0.21 -13.74
CA CYS A 105 -8.06 -0.95 -13.47
C CYS A 105 -7.16 -0.88 -14.71
N LEU A 106 -6.16 0.00 -14.69
CA LEU A 106 -5.21 0.18 -15.80
C LEU A 106 -4.33 -1.05 -15.99
N HIS A 107 -3.83 -1.62 -14.88
CA HIS A 107 -2.97 -2.79 -14.91
C HIS A 107 -3.30 -3.75 -13.76
N THR A 108 -3.25 -5.05 -14.07
CA THR A 108 -3.19 -6.13 -13.07
C THR A 108 -1.81 -6.76 -13.15
N LEU A 109 -0.99 -6.49 -12.14
CA LEU A 109 0.41 -6.88 -12.07
C LEU A 109 0.50 -8.28 -11.46
N GLN A 110 0.65 -9.29 -12.32
CA GLN A 110 0.71 -10.70 -11.94
C GLN A 110 2.15 -11.15 -11.72
N GLY A 111 2.38 -11.99 -10.70
CA GLY A 111 3.69 -12.62 -10.48
C GLY A 111 3.95 -13.05 -9.04
N HIS A 112 3.27 -12.46 -8.06
CA HIS A 112 3.28 -12.98 -6.70
C HIS A 112 2.48 -14.29 -6.62
N THR A 113 2.97 -15.24 -5.80
CA THR A 113 2.36 -16.55 -5.60
C THR A 113 1.69 -16.68 -4.23
N ASN A 114 1.70 -15.59 -3.46
CA ASN A 114 1.04 -15.49 -2.17
C ASN A 114 0.57 -14.04 -1.94
N ARG A 115 -0.10 -13.81 -0.81
CA ARG A 115 -0.72 -12.53 -0.43
C ARG A 115 0.30 -11.38 -0.41
N VAL A 116 -0.08 -10.26 -0.99
CA VAL A 116 0.69 -9.01 -0.96
C VAL A 116 0.36 -8.25 0.33
N TYR A 117 1.38 -7.86 1.10
CA TYR A 117 1.20 -7.23 2.41
C TYR A 117 1.66 -5.79 2.49
N SER A 118 2.62 -5.41 1.65
CA SER A 118 3.25 -4.10 1.69
C SER A 118 3.43 -3.56 0.28
N LEU A 119 3.29 -2.24 0.16
CA LEU A 119 3.43 -1.48 -1.07
C LEU A 119 4.14 -0.17 -0.81
N GLN A 120 5.02 0.20 -1.73
CA GLN A 120 5.62 1.53 -1.87
C GLN A 120 5.43 2.01 -3.31
N PHE A 121 5.31 3.32 -3.52
CA PHE A 121 5.03 3.90 -4.82
C PHE A 121 5.66 5.30 -4.92
N ASP A 122 6.47 5.54 -5.95
CA ASP A 122 7.14 6.83 -6.19
C ASP A 122 6.57 7.61 -7.40
N GLY A 123 5.41 7.18 -7.93
CA GLY A 123 4.80 7.76 -9.13
C GLY A 123 5.27 7.11 -10.44
N ALA A 124 6.39 6.38 -10.45
CA ALA A 124 6.95 5.70 -11.62
C ALA A 124 7.03 4.18 -11.43
N TYR A 125 7.44 3.74 -10.25
CA TYR A 125 7.59 2.34 -9.88
C TYR A 125 6.74 1.98 -8.67
N VAL A 126 6.05 0.85 -8.78
CA VAL A 126 5.40 0.19 -7.65
C VAL A 126 6.37 -0.84 -7.09
N VAL A 127 6.53 -0.89 -5.77
CA VAL A 127 7.31 -1.93 -5.09
C VAL A 127 6.40 -2.71 -4.16
N SER A 128 6.26 -4.02 -4.37
CA SER A 128 5.37 -4.88 -3.60
C SER A 128 6.11 -5.97 -2.83
N GLY A 129 5.76 -6.16 -1.56
CA GLY A 129 6.26 -7.23 -0.71
C GLY A 129 5.16 -8.25 -0.43
N SER A 130 5.51 -9.54 -0.54
CA SER A 130 4.56 -10.65 -0.45
C SER A 130 4.99 -11.71 0.58
N LEU A 131 4.03 -12.53 0.99
CA LEU A 131 4.29 -13.76 1.76
C LEU A 131 5.07 -14.82 0.98
N ASP A 132 5.23 -14.67 -0.34
CA ASP A 132 6.10 -15.53 -1.15
C ASP A 132 7.60 -15.20 -1.02
N THR A 133 7.94 -14.37 -0.03
CA THR A 133 9.29 -13.89 0.31
C THR A 133 9.97 -13.03 -0.75
N SER A 134 9.30 -12.73 -1.86
CA SER A 134 9.80 -11.82 -2.89
C SER A 134 9.36 -10.39 -2.66
N ILE A 135 10.21 -9.45 -3.10
CA ILE A 135 9.83 -8.07 -3.36
C ILE A 135 9.88 -7.88 -4.87
N ARG A 136 8.85 -7.29 -5.47
CA ARG A 136 8.79 -7.02 -6.92
C ARG A 136 8.72 -5.54 -7.20
N VAL A 137 9.42 -5.10 -8.24
CA VAL A 137 9.40 -3.73 -8.75
C VAL A 137 8.70 -3.74 -10.09
N TRP A 138 7.70 -2.88 -10.25
CA TRP A 138 6.85 -2.81 -11.43
C TRP A 138 6.86 -1.41 -12.01
N ASP A 139 6.94 -1.29 -13.32
CA ASP A 139 6.77 -0.03 -14.01
C ASP A 139 5.28 0.32 -14.10
N VAL A 140 4.88 1.48 -13.61
CA VAL A 140 3.46 1.86 -13.47
C VAL A 140 2.79 2.14 -14.82
N VAL A 141 3.56 2.49 -15.85
CA VAL A 141 3.04 2.90 -17.17
C VAL A 141 2.82 1.69 -18.06
N THR A 142 3.73 0.72 -18.00
CA THR A 142 3.68 -0.50 -18.82
C THR A 142 2.99 -1.65 -18.08
N GLY A 143 2.93 -1.61 -16.75
CA GLY A 143 2.49 -2.72 -15.91
C GLY A 143 3.48 -3.90 -15.87
N GLY A 144 4.70 -3.74 -16.41
CA GLY A 144 5.70 -4.78 -16.46
C GLY A 144 6.46 -4.95 -15.13
N CYS A 145 6.76 -6.19 -14.75
CA CYS A 145 7.71 -6.46 -13.67
C CYS A 145 9.13 -6.17 -14.17
N VAL A 146 9.80 -5.19 -13.56
CA VAL A 146 11.16 -4.79 -13.93
C VAL A 146 12.20 -5.61 -13.15
N HIS A 147 11.96 -5.80 -11.85
CA HIS A 147 12.87 -6.55 -10.98
C HIS A 147 12.12 -7.45 -10.01
N THR A 148 12.75 -8.58 -9.67
CA THR A 148 12.35 -9.42 -8.53
C THR A 148 13.53 -9.47 -7.56
N LEU A 149 13.38 -8.81 -6.42
CA LEU A 149 14.40 -8.71 -5.38
C LEU A 149 14.22 -9.90 -4.42
N THR A 150 15.22 -10.79 -4.41
CA THR A 150 15.20 -12.02 -3.63
C THR A 150 16.34 -12.04 -2.62
N GLY A 151 16.16 -12.78 -1.52
CA GLY A 151 17.17 -12.95 -0.48
C GLY A 151 16.60 -12.97 0.94
N HIS A 152 15.43 -12.36 1.13
CA HIS A 152 14.62 -12.51 2.33
C HIS A 152 14.12 -13.95 2.49
N GLN A 153 14.15 -14.47 3.72
CA GLN A 153 13.78 -15.85 4.03
C GLN A 153 12.38 -15.98 4.66
N SER A 154 11.72 -14.85 4.93
CA SER A 154 10.38 -14.82 5.51
C SER A 154 9.57 -13.62 4.99
N LEU A 155 8.45 -13.31 5.65
CA LEU A 155 7.60 -12.17 5.34
C LEU A 155 8.39 -10.85 5.45
N THR A 156 8.31 -10.04 4.39
CA THR A 156 8.74 -8.64 4.45
C THR A 156 7.74 -7.85 5.28
N SER A 157 8.11 -7.49 6.51
CA SER A 157 7.22 -6.89 7.52
C SER A 157 7.09 -5.38 7.36
N GLY A 158 8.13 -4.71 6.88
CA GLY A 158 8.15 -3.28 6.60
C GLY A 158 8.95 -2.97 5.34
N MET A 159 8.49 -1.99 4.59
CA MET A 159 9.19 -1.44 3.43
C MET A 159 9.07 0.07 3.47
N GLU A 160 10.16 0.77 3.20
CA GLU A 160 10.19 2.22 3.02
C GLU A 160 11.00 2.54 1.77
N LEU A 161 10.45 3.37 0.89
CA LEU A 161 11.09 3.79 -0.35
C LEU A 161 11.40 5.29 -0.28
N LYS A 162 12.64 5.65 -0.58
CA LYS A 162 13.03 7.05 -0.77
C LYS A 162 13.93 7.17 -1.98
N ASN A 163 13.52 7.98 -2.95
CA ASN A 163 14.13 8.02 -4.27
C ASN A 163 14.14 6.60 -4.87
N ASN A 164 15.31 6.11 -5.30
CA ASN A 164 15.47 4.74 -5.79
C ASN A 164 15.90 3.73 -4.70
N ILE A 165 16.00 4.13 -3.42
CA ILE A 165 16.49 3.27 -2.36
C ILE A 165 15.32 2.70 -1.56
N LEU A 166 15.17 1.38 -1.62
CA LEU A 166 14.23 0.64 -0.80
C LEU A 166 14.96 0.08 0.42
N VAL A 167 14.41 0.32 1.60
CA VAL A 167 14.78 -0.40 2.82
C VAL A 167 13.66 -1.39 3.15
N SER A 168 13.99 -2.67 3.29
CA SER A 168 13.02 -3.69 3.67
C SER A 168 13.45 -4.47 4.90
N GLY A 169 12.58 -4.49 5.90
CA GLY A 169 12.73 -5.27 7.13
C GLY A 169 11.97 -6.59 7.02
N ASN A 170 12.54 -7.64 7.60
CA ASN A 170 11.99 -8.99 7.53
C ASN A 170 11.95 -9.67 8.89
N ALA A 171 11.04 -10.62 9.04
CA ALA A 171 10.95 -11.47 10.23
C ALA A 171 12.18 -12.39 10.42
N ASP A 172 13.05 -12.51 9.42
CA ASP A 172 14.34 -13.21 9.50
C ASP A 172 15.44 -12.43 10.25
N SER A 173 15.08 -11.32 10.91
CA SER A 173 15.99 -10.45 11.66
C SER A 173 17.01 -9.69 10.79
N THR A 174 16.78 -9.62 9.48
CA THR A 174 17.59 -8.81 8.56
C THR A 174 16.84 -7.56 8.07
N VAL A 175 17.63 -6.52 7.79
CA VAL A 175 17.19 -5.37 7.01
C VAL A 175 18.03 -5.33 5.74
N ARG A 176 17.38 -5.26 4.58
CA ARG A 176 18.06 -5.17 3.28
C ARG A 176 17.83 -3.81 2.64
N VAL A 177 18.88 -3.29 2.02
CA VAL A 177 18.85 -2.02 1.28
C VAL A 177 19.05 -2.33 -0.19
N TRP A 178 18.16 -1.83 -1.04
CA TRP A 178 18.11 -2.14 -2.46
C TRP A 178 18.10 -0.87 -3.29
N ASP A 179 18.67 -0.94 -4.48
CA ASP A 179 18.40 0.02 -5.55
C ASP A 179 17.30 -0.54 -6.46
N ILE A 180 16.14 0.08 -6.48
CA ILE A 180 14.98 -0.41 -7.26
C ILE A 180 15.15 -0.21 -8.76
N ARG A 181 16.10 0.62 -9.21
CA ARG A 181 16.37 0.84 -10.63
C ARG A 181 17.28 -0.25 -11.20
N THR A 182 18.26 -0.70 -10.43
CA THR A 182 19.21 -1.73 -10.85
C THR A 182 18.82 -3.13 -10.38
N GLY A 183 17.94 -3.24 -9.38
CA GLY A 183 17.56 -4.49 -8.74
C GLY A 183 18.62 -5.03 -7.77
N GLN A 184 19.68 -4.29 -7.50
CA GLN A 184 20.80 -4.75 -6.67
C GLN A 184 20.50 -4.61 -5.18
N CYS A 185 20.87 -5.64 -4.41
CA CYS A 185 20.99 -5.54 -2.96
C CYS A 185 22.29 -4.83 -2.61
N LEU A 186 22.19 -3.60 -2.11
CA LEU A 186 23.35 -2.78 -1.73
C LEU A 186 23.92 -3.22 -0.37
N HIS A 187 23.05 -3.49 0.60
CA HIS A 187 23.43 -3.88 1.95
C HIS A 187 22.48 -4.91 2.55
N THR A 188 23.02 -5.76 3.41
CA THR A 188 22.26 -6.60 4.35
C THR A 188 22.77 -6.29 5.75
N LEU A 189 21.87 -5.77 6.58
CA LEU A 189 22.14 -5.39 7.97
C LEU A 189 21.57 -6.49 8.87
N GLN A 190 22.38 -6.95 9.81
CA GLN A 190 21.99 -7.97 10.78
C GLN A 190 22.50 -7.54 12.15
N GLY A 191 21.62 -7.54 13.15
CA GLY A 191 22.02 -7.32 14.53
C GLY A 191 22.82 -8.51 15.06
N THR A 192 23.93 -8.26 15.74
CA THR A 192 24.58 -9.30 16.56
C THR A 192 23.82 -9.40 17.88
N VAL A 193 23.31 -10.59 18.21
CA VAL A 193 22.87 -10.86 19.58
C VAL A 193 24.15 -11.00 20.41
N SER A 194 24.46 -10.01 21.23
CA SER A 194 25.50 -10.17 22.24
C SER A 194 25.01 -11.20 23.26
N PRO A 195 25.76 -12.28 23.53
CA PRO A 195 25.44 -13.13 24.67
C PRO A 195 25.65 -12.31 25.95
N LEU A 196 24.63 -12.31 26.82
CA LEU A 196 24.68 -11.77 28.18
C LEU A 196 25.69 -12.53 29.04
#